data_AF-A0A183Q0Y9-F1
#
_entry.id   AF-A0A183Q0Y9-F1
#
_cell.length_a   1.000
_cell.length_b   1.000
_cell.length_c   1.000
_cell.angle_alpha   90.00
_cell.angle_beta   90.00
_cell.angle_gamma   90.00
#
_symmetry.space_group_name_H-M   'P 1'
#
loop_
_entity.id
_entity.type
_entity.pdbx_description
1 polymer ?
#
loop_
_entity_poly.entity_id
_entity_poly.type
_entity_poly.pdbx_seq_one_letter_code
_entity_poly.pdbx_strand_id
1 'polypeptide(L)'
;MDIAKLDDKSVFIFSSTDIEAMETVELVSDVLNVEVFCEVIANHLLVGTYCVLTNQGGLVHPKVTVDELDQLSSLLHLPLTAGTVNQGSALIAAGLVVNDWAGFCGQKTTSTEIQVIESIFKLDGEMNVLVADSMHDALVER
;
A
#
# COMPACT_ATOMS: atom_id res chain seq x y z
N MET A 1 -4.49 -19.66 -0.52
CA MET A 1 -4.73 -18.64 0.53
C MET A 1 -3.73 -17.53 0.28
N ASP A 2 -4.19 -16.35 -0.11
CA ASP A 2 -3.33 -15.17 -0.29
C ASP A 2 -3.82 -14.07 0.66
N ILE A 3 -2.89 -13.36 1.27
CA ILE A 3 -3.13 -12.48 2.41
C ILE A 3 -2.39 -11.16 2.15
N ALA A 4 -3.14 -10.06 1.98
CA ALA A 4 -2.55 -8.73 1.97
C ALA A 4 -2.44 -8.23 3.43
N LYS A 5 -1.22 -7.93 3.89
CA LYS A 5 -0.98 -7.43 5.25
C LYS A 5 -1.13 -5.91 5.30
N LEU A 6 -1.86 -5.42 6.30
CA LEU A 6 -1.73 -4.07 6.84
C LEU A 6 -1.08 -4.15 8.23
N ASP A 7 -0.21 -3.20 8.57
CA ASP A 7 0.43 -3.14 9.88
C ASP A 7 -0.46 -2.43 10.91
N ASP A 8 -0.24 -2.74 12.19
CA ASP A 8 -0.79 -2.21 13.45
C ASP A 8 -2.29 -1.85 13.61
N LYS A 9 -3.07 -1.54 12.57
CA LYS A 9 -4.46 -1.07 12.75
C LYS A 9 -5.56 -1.51 11.78
N SER A 10 -5.33 -1.99 10.56
CA SER A 10 -6.51 -2.09 9.68
C SER A 10 -6.44 -3.10 8.54
N VAL A 11 -7.28 -4.11 8.56
CA VAL A 11 -7.83 -4.74 7.35
C VAL A 11 -6.92 -5.72 6.61
N PHE A 12 -7.29 -6.98 6.77
CA PHE A 12 -6.94 -8.05 5.88
C PHE A 12 -7.94 -8.09 4.74
N ILE A 13 -7.49 -8.00 3.49
CA ILE A 13 -8.34 -8.33 2.35
C ILE A 13 -8.16 -9.82 2.06
N PHE A 14 -9.26 -10.55 2.07
CA PHE A 14 -9.31 -11.98 1.82
C PHE A 14 -10.17 -12.28 0.60
N SER A 15 -9.68 -13.16 -0.26
CA SER A 15 -10.49 -13.76 -1.30
C SER A 15 -10.50 -15.28 -1.11
N SER A 16 -11.60 -15.80 -0.60
CA SER A 16 -11.98 -17.18 -0.87
C SER A 16 -13.50 -17.37 -0.79
N THR A 17 -13.96 -18.39 -1.50
CA THR A 17 -15.34 -18.89 -1.54
C THR A 17 -15.61 -20.02 -0.55
N ASP A 18 -14.65 -20.38 0.33
CA ASP A 18 -14.71 -21.62 1.12
C ASP A 18 -15.10 -21.40 2.59
N ILE A 19 -15.88 -22.35 3.12
CA ILE A 19 -16.43 -22.34 4.49
C ILE A 19 -15.32 -22.53 5.54
N GLU A 20 -14.20 -23.15 5.19
CA GLU A 20 -12.99 -23.28 6.04
C GLU A 20 -12.26 -21.93 6.26
N ALA A 21 -12.62 -20.90 5.49
CA ALA A 21 -12.06 -19.56 5.67
C ALA A 21 -12.48 -18.91 6.98
N MET A 22 -13.66 -19.24 7.53
CA MET A 22 -14.19 -18.54 8.72
C MET A 22 -13.32 -18.80 9.96
N GLU A 23 -12.95 -20.05 10.20
CA GLU A 23 -12.06 -20.41 11.32
C GLU A 23 -10.68 -19.74 11.17
N THR A 24 -10.19 -19.63 9.93
CA THR A 24 -8.91 -19.00 9.67
C THR A 24 -8.98 -17.48 9.81
N VAL A 25 -10.09 -16.87 9.41
CA VAL A 25 -10.37 -15.44 9.58
C VAL A 25 -10.48 -15.10 11.06
N GLU A 26 -11.20 -15.90 11.84
CA GLU A 26 -11.30 -15.76 13.29
C GLU A 26 -9.92 -15.89 13.95
N LEU A 27 -9.13 -16.90 13.58
CA LEU A 27 -7.78 -17.08 14.11
C LEU A 27 -6.87 -15.89 13.79
N VAL A 28 -6.91 -15.37 12.55
CA VAL A 28 -6.09 -14.22 12.14
C VAL A 28 -6.54 -12.96 12.88
N SER A 29 -7.84 -12.74 12.99
CA SER A 29 -8.43 -11.63 13.75
C SER A 29 -8.00 -11.68 15.22
N ASP A 30 -8.05 -12.85 15.86
CA ASP A 30 -7.71 -13.02 17.27
C ASP A 30 -6.20 -12.92 17.54
N VAL A 31 -5.37 -13.52 16.69
CA VAL A 31 -3.91 -13.53 16.88
C VAL A 31 -3.28 -12.18 16.56
N LEU A 32 -3.74 -11.52 15.49
CA LEU A 32 -3.18 -10.24 15.05
C LEU A 32 -3.94 -9.03 15.60
N ASN A 33 -5.13 -9.23 16.19
CA ASN A 33 -5.98 -8.19 16.75
C ASN A 33 -6.32 -7.09 15.72
N VAL A 34 -6.87 -7.53 14.59
CA VAL A 34 -7.12 -6.73 13.38
C VAL A 34 -8.46 -7.11 12.78
N GLU A 35 -9.14 -6.13 12.16
CA GLU A 35 -10.35 -6.41 11.39
C GLU A 35 -10.00 -7.10 10.06
N VAL A 36 -10.84 -8.03 9.63
CA VAL A 36 -10.67 -8.79 8.39
C VAL A 36 -11.87 -8.54 7.48
N PHE A 37 -11.61 -8.20 6.21
CA PHE A 37 -12.61 -7.91 5.20
C PHE A 37 -12.43 -8.86 4.00
N CYS A 38 -13.53 -9.41 3.51
CA CYS A 38 -13.51 -10.29 2.34
C CYS A 38 -13.84 -9.47 1.09
N GLU A 39 -12.81 -9.07 0.33
CA GLU A 39 -12.97 -8.27 -0.88
C GLU A 39 -12.07 -8.78 -2.01
N VAL A 40 -12.44 -8.43 -3.25
CA VAL A 40 -11.70 -8.81 -4.46
C VAL A 40 -11.18 -7.54 -5.12
N ILE A 41 -9.89 -7.51 -5.48
CA ILE A 41 -9.27 -6.34 -6.11
C ILE A 41 -9.11 -6.58 -7.61
N ALA A 42 -9.70 -5.72 -8.44
CA ALA A 42 -9.61 -5.79 -9.91
C ALA A 42 -9.98 -7.17 -10.48
N ASN A 43 -11.01 -7.82 -9.91
CA ASN A 43 -11.47 -9.16 -10.26
C ASN A 43 -10.39 -10.27 -10.08
N HIS A 44 -9.38 -10.03 -9.23
CA HIS A 44 -8.34 -10.99 -8.89
C HIS A 44 -8.45 -11.48 -7.45
N LEU A 45 -8.30 -12.80 -7.29
CA LEU A 45 -8.36 -13.48 -5.99
C LEU A 45 -7.09 -13.28 -5.13
N LEU A 46 -6.00 -12.82 -5.73
CA LEU A 46 -4.67 -12.72 -5.10
C LEU A 46 -4.39 -11.30 -4.61
N VAL A 47 -5.20 -10.84 -3.67
CA VAL A 47 -5.14 -9.47 -3.14
C VAL A 47 -3.79 -9.14 -2.52
N GLY A 48 -3.11 -10.11 -1.89
CA GLY A 48 -1.76 -9.93 -1.33
C GLY A 48 -0.67 -9.71 -2.38
N THR A 49 -0.89 -10.20 -3.60
CA THR A 49 0.05 -10.01 -4.72
C THR A 49 -0.16 -8.65 -5.42
N TYR A 50 -1.41 -8.20 -5.49
CA TYR A 50 -1.85 -7.08 -6.31
C TYR A 50 -2.04 -5.76 -5.54
N CYS A 51 -1.86 -5.78 -4.22
CA CYS A 51 -2.05 -4.63 -3.36
C CYS A 51 -0.95 -4.56 -2.30
N VAL A 52 -0.49 -3.36 -1.98
CA VAL A 52 0.39 -3.08 -0.85
C VAL A 52 -0.19 -1.92 -0.07
N LEU A 53 -0.32 -2.09 1.24
CA LEU A 53 -1.00 -1.14 2.12
C LEU A 53 -0.12 -0.81 3.33
N THR A 54 -0.31 0.38 3.88
CA THR A 54 0.32 0.89 5.11
C THR A 54 -0.69 1.70 5.92
N ASN A 55 -0.29 2.22 7.07
CA ASN A 55 -1.15 3.11 7.87
C ASN A 55 -1.38 4.49 7.21
N GLN A 56 -0.60 4.85 6.19
CA GLN A 56 -0.69 6.17 5.54
C GLN A 56 -1.45 6.15 4.22
N GLY A 57 -1.44 5.01 3.52
CA GLY A 57 -2.03 4.87 2.20
C GLY A 57 -1.76 3.50 1.58
N GLY A 58 -2.21 3.33 0.34
CA GLY A 58 -2.14 2.04 -0.35
C GLY A 58 -1.97 2.16 -1.86
N LEU A 59 -1.25 1.20 -2.43
CA LEU A 59 -1.03 1.04 -3.86
C LEU A 59 -1.72 -0.25 -4.35
N VAL A 60 -2.63 -0.12 -5.30
CA VAL A 60 -3.42 -1.22 -5.86
C VAL A 60 -3.14 -1.42 -7.35
N HIS A 61 -3.60 -2.56 -7.87
CA HIS A 61 -3.49 -2.93 -9.27
C HIS A 61 -4.01 -1.84 -10.23
N PRO A 62 -3.31 -1.56 -11.34
CA PRO A 62 -3.61 -0.43 -12.23
C PRO A 62 -4.93 -0.58 -13.01
N LYS A 63 -5.50 -1.78 -13.10
CA LYS A 63 -6.79 -2.03 -13.78
C LYS A 63 -8.01 -1.95 -12.87
N VAL A 64 -7.84 -1.57 -11.61
CA VAL A 64 -8.98 -1.35 -10.71
C VAL A 64 -9.87 -0.25 -11.28
N THR A 65 -11.19 -0.42 -11.16
CA THR A 65 -12.11 0.64 -11.55
C THR A 65 -12.09 1.77 -10.51
N VAL A 66 -12.45 2.98 -10.92
CA VAL A 66 -12.52 4.13 -9.99
C VAL A 66 -13.56 3.87 -8.91
N ASP A 67 -14.68 3.26 -9.26
CA ASP A 67 -15.75 2.91 -8.31
C ASP A 67 -15.27 1.90 -7.24
N GLU A 68 -14.54 0.85 -7.65
CA GLU A 68 -13.94 -0.12 -6.71
C GLU A 68 -12.88 0.54 -5.82
N LEU A 69 -12.06 1.44 -6.39
CA LEU A 69 -11.04 2.17 -5.64
C LEU A 69 -11.67 3.05 -4.55
N ASP A 70 -12.74 3.78 -4.88
CA ASP A 70 -13.45 4.64 -3.93
C ASP A 70 -14.17 3.84 -2.84
N GLN A 71 -14.73 2.67 -3.19
CA GLN A 71 -15.32 1.75 -2.23
C GLN A 71 -14.28 1.22 -1.24
N LEU A 72 -13.13 0.73 -1.75
CA LEU A 72 -12.04 0.24 -0.92
C LEU A 72 -11.44 1.35 -0.05
N SER A 73 -11.24 2.53 -0.60
CA SER A 73 -10.75 3.72 0.13
C SER A 73 -11.69 4.08 1.28
N SER A 74 -13.00 4.04 1.05
CA SER A 74 -14.02 4.31 2.07
C SER A 74 -14.08 3.22 3.14
N LEU A 75 -13.90 1.95 2.76
CA LEU A 75 -13.87 0.81 3.67
C LEU A 75 -12.64 0.87 4.59
N LEU A 76 -11.47 1.10 4.00
CA LEU A 76 -10.19 1.11 4.70
C LEU A 76 -9.91 2.42 5.44
N HIS A 77 -10.64 3.49 5.12
CA HIS A 77 -10.37 4.85 5.59
C HIS A 77 -8.95 5.33 5.26
N LEU A 78 -8.38 4.85 4.15
CA LEU A 78 -7.01 5.11 3.71
C LEU A 78 -7.01 5.57 2.24
N PRO A 79 -6.17 6.55 1.87
CA PRO A 79 -6.05 6.95 0.47
C PRO A 79 -5.42 5.81 -0.33
N LEU A 80 -6.12 5.40 -1.40
CA LEU A 80 -5.64 4.39 -2.33
C LEU A 80 -5.33 5.01 -3.68
N THR A 81 -4.33 4.45 -4.36
CA THR A 81 -3.99 4.83 -5.73
C THR A 81 -3.68 3.59 -6.55
N ALA A 82 -4.10 3.61 -7.82
CA ALA A 82 -3.77 2.58 -8.79
C ALA A 82 -2.42 2.91 -9.44
N GLY A 83 -1.50 1.95 -9.49
CA GLY A 83 -0.18 2.18 -10.09
C GLY A 83 0.57 0.90 -10.42
N THR A 84 1.82 1.07 -10.87
CA THR A 84 2.71 -0.04 -11.24
C THR A 84 4.06 0.07 -10.56
N VAL A 85 4.81 -1.02 -10.57
CA VAL A 85 6.18 -1.10 -10.08
C VAL A 85 7.08 -1.75 -11.12
N ASN A 86 8.40 -1.62 -11.02
CA ASN A 86 9.34 -2.31 -11.92
C ASN A 86 9.06 -2.13 -13.43
N GLN A 87 8.83 -0.90 -13.89
CA GLN A 87 8.63 -0.58 -15.30
C GLN A 87 7.30 -1.14 -15.86
N GLY A 88 6.20 -0.93 -15.15
CA GLY A 88 4.85 -1.31 -15.59
C GLY A 88 4.39 -2.70 -15.13
N SER A 89 5.08 -3.33 -14.17
CA SER A 89 4.58 -4.56 -13.55
C SER A 89 3.35 -4.26 -12.70
N ALA A 90 2.33 -5.09 -12.89
CA ALA A 90 1.10 -5.06 -12.11
C ALA A 90 1.20 -5.88 -10.80
N LEU A 91 2.28 -6.64 -10.62
CA LEU A 91 2.57 -7.41 -9.41
C LEU A 91 3.23 -6.49 -8.37
N ILE A 92 2.40 -5.76 -7.62
CA ILE A 92 2.87 -4.70 -6.72
C ILE A 92 3.69 -5.27 -5.57
N ALA A 93 3.14 -6.25 -4.84
CA ALA A 93 3.80 -6.80 -3.65
C ALA A 93 5.06 -7.61 -3.96
N ALA A 94 5.22 -8.11 -5.19
CA ALA A 94 6.45 -8.77 -5.63
C ALA A 94 7.61 -7.79 -5.86
N GLY A 95 7.28 -6.51 -6.10
CA GLY A 95 8.24 -5.48 -6.49
C GLY A 95 8.43 -4.35 -5.49
N LEU A 96 7.60 -4.30 -4.44
CA LEU A 96 7.54 -3.23 -3.46
C LEU A 96 7.22 -3.81 -2.08
N VAL A 97 8.03 -3.45 -1.09
CA VAL A 97 7.74 -3.66 0.33
C VAL A 97 7.86 -2.30 1.01
N VAL A 98 6.83 -1.87 1.72
CA VAL A 98 6.81 -0.56 2.37
C VAL A 98 6.28 -0.67 3.79
N ASN A 99 6.82 0.18 4.65
CA ASN A 99 6.28 0.47 5.97
C ASN A 99 6.09 1.99 6.11
N ASP A 100 5.68 2.46 7.28
CA ASP A 100 5.34 3.87 7.50
C ASP A 100 6.50 4.86 7.35
N TRP A 101 7.76 4.39 7.27
CA TRP A 101 8.95 5.25 7.25
C TRP A 101 9.97 4.90 6.16
N ALA A 102 9.80 3.78 5.46
CA ALA A 102 10.72 3.31 4.43
C ALA A 102 10.01 2.38 3.43
N GLY A 103 10.39 2.51 2.15
CA GLY A 103 9.94 1.63 1.07
C GLY A 103 11.12 1.07 0.30
N PHE A 104 11.11 -0.24 0.02
CA PHE A 104 12.06 -0.92 -0.84
C PHE A 104 11.36 -1.35 -2.12
N CYS A 105 11.85 -0.88 -3.27
CA CYS A 105 11.35 -1.27 -4.58
C CYS A 105 12.46 -1.90 -5.43
N GLY A 106 12.08 -2.66 -6.46
CA GLY A 106 13.04 -3.25 -7.38
C GLY A 106 13.77 -2.19 -8.22
N GLN A 107 15.02 -2.46 -8.60
CA GLN A 107 15.89 -1.52 -9.33
C GLN A 107 15.32 -1.01 -10.67
N LYS A 108 14.38 -1.74 -11.27
CA LYS A 108 13.74 -1.37 -12.54
C LYS A 108 12.60 -0.37 -12.36
N THR A 109 12.25 -0.01 -11.13
CA THR A 109 11.17 0.93 -10.84
C THR A 109 11.57 2.31 -11.35
N THR A 110 10.69 2.91 -12.14
CA THR A 110 10.97 4.20 -12.80
C THR A 110 10.80 5.35 -11.80
N SER A 111 11.43 6.50 -12.07
CA SER A 111 11.32 7.68 -11.20
C SER A 111 9.88 8.15 -11.01
N THR A 112 9.03 7.99 -12.03
CA THR A 112 7.60 8.32 -11.93
C THR A 112 6.85 7.36 -11.01
N GLU A 113 7.14 6.05 -11.07
CA GLU A 113 6.56 5.07 -10.15
C GLU A 113 7.03 5.34 -8.71
N ILE A 114 8.31 5.68 -8.50
CA ILE A 114 8.85 6.04 -7.19
C ILE A 114 8.15 7.28 -6.62
N GLN A 115 7.95 8.34 -7.41
CA GLN A 115 7.25 9.55 -6.97
C GLN A 115 5.81 9.26 -6.52
N VAL A 116 5.10 8.36 -7.21
CA VAL A 116 3.76 7.95 -6.81
C VAL A 116 3.79 7.19 -5.48
N ILE A 117 4.74 6.27 -5.31
CA ILE A 117 4.95 5.49 -4.08
C ILE A 117 5.28 6.43 -2.91
N GLU A 118 6.23 7.34 -3.08
CA GLU A 118 6.62 8.31 -2.03
C GLU A 118 5.44 9.19 -1.61
N SER A 119 4.65 9.66 -2.59
CA SER A 119 3.49 10.52 -2.34
C SER A 119 2.36 9.79 -1.60
N ILE A 120 2.00 8.57 -2.04
CA ILE A 120 0.87 7.84 -1.44
C ILE A 120 1.19 7.31 -0.04
N PHE A 121 2.43 6.85 0.18
CA PHE A 121 2.87 6.31 1.46
C PHE A 121 3.44 7.39 2.40
N LYS A 122 3.47 8.66 1.94
CA LYS A 122 4.02 9.81 2.69
C LYS A 122 5.41 9.54 3.25
N LEU A 123 6.28 8.95 2.44
CA LEU A 123 7.66 8.63 2.80
C LEU A 123 8.59 9.85 2.77
N ASP A 124 8.03 11.06 2.82
CA ASP A 124 8.78 12.32 2.95
C ASP A 124 9.40 12.36 4.36
N GLY A 125 10.49 11.61 4.53
CA GLY A 125 11.36 11.70 5.67
C GLY A 125 12.05 13.06 5.70
N GLU A 126 12.43 13.50 6.90
CA GLU A 126 13.06 14.76 7.27
C GLU A 126 14.24 15.25 6.38
N MET A 127 14.70 14.44 5.43
CA MET A 127 15.74 14.77 4.46
C MET A 127 15.39 15.97 3.57
N ASN A 128 14.11 16.19 3.24
CA ASN A 128 13.68 17.38 2.50
C ASN A 128 13.68 18.64 3.38
N VAL A 129 13.35 18.50 4.66
CA VAL A 129 13.34 19.61 5.64
C VAL A 129 14.76 20.08 5.92
N LEU A 130 15.72 19.15 6.12
CA LEU A 130 17.13 19.49 6.35
C LEU A 130 17.75 20.21 5.14
N VAL A 131 17.39 19.82 3.92
CA VAL A 131 17.86 20.50 2.70
C VAL A 131 17.25 21.89 2.58
N ALA A 132 15.94 22.05 2.85
CA ALA A 132 15.27 23.35 2.82
C ALA A 132 15.83 24.34 3.87
N ASP A 133 16.10 23.89 5.10
CA ASP A 133 16.71 24.73 6.14
C ASP A 133 18.14 25.14 5.76
N SER A 134 18.95 24.20 5.26
CA SER A 134 20.31 24.52 4.80
C SER A 134 20.35 25.50 3.62
N MET A 135 19.33 25.45 2.74
CA MET A 135 19.18 26.40 1.64
C MET A 135 18.68 27.76 2.12
N HIS A 136 17.85 27.82 3.17
CA HIS A 136 17.40 29.08 3.75
C HIS A 136 18.55 29.81 4.45
N ASP A 137 19.33 29.11 5.28
CA ASP A 137 20.49 29.69 5.98
C ASP A 137 21.55 30.21 5.01
N ALA A 138 21.83 29.48 3.92
CA ALA A 138 22.78 29.91 2.89
C ALA A 138 22.33 31.14 2.09
N LEU A 139 21.03 31.45 2.07
CA LEU A 139 20.47 32.64 1.42
C LEU A 139 20.39 33.85 2.36
N VAL A 140 20.33 33.64 3.67
CA VAL A 140 20.24 34.69 4.70
C VAL A 140 21.63 35.25 5.06
N GLU A 141 22.72 34.51 4.83
CA GLU A 141 24.08 34.92 5.19
C GLU A 141 24.79 35.87 4.18
N ARG A 142 24.03 36.77 3.51
CA ARG A 142 24.57 37.79 2.58
C ARG A 142 24.19 39.22 2.93
#